data_AF-A0A2N1MBN5-F1
#
_entry.id   AF-A0A2N1MBN5-F1
#
_cell.length_a   1.000
_cell.length_b   1.000
_cell.length_c   1.000
_cell.angle_alpha   90.00
_cell.angle_beta   90.00
_cell.angle_gamma   90.00
#
_symmetry.space_group_name_H-M   'P 1'
#
loop_
_entity.id
_entity.type
_entity.pdbx_description
1 polymer ?
#
loop_
_entity_poly.entity_id
_entity_poly.type
_entity_poly.pdbx_seq_one_letter_code
_entity_poly.pdbx_strand_id
1 'polypeptide(L)'
;MAHFSDINIPELLEQILYFLAVEKSLYPALFISRLWYRCGASFLWERIELKRNDLKYGHHFPDDYTYYERDRTQCKRFIKLINEKHKPAYVSNTIHLEITFYHSLSDKKIKSIVDMFPNIVHLDFKDSIGFGDKSLFIIAESYPNLRYLNLWDAQAITDKGLCAIIGSCRKLEYLNISYCENISDKSLFEIAENCRDLQEFHFAEAYWITDKSISCILNSCPNLRNLDISYSKGMSKMLVC
;
A
#
# COMPACT_ATOMS: atom_id res chain seq x y z
N MET A 1 -49.34 15.66 3.22
CA MET A 1 -48.62 15.60 1.92
C MET A 1 -47.18 15.99 2.20
N ALA A 2 -46.30 15.01 2.37
CA ALA A 2 -44.88 15.28 2.62
C ALA A 2 -44.20 15.67 1.30
N HIS A 3 -43.49 16.78 1.32
CA HIS A 3 -42.66 17.30 0.23
C HIS A 3 -41.55 16.29 -0.09
N PHE A 4 -41.62 15.62 -1.24
CA PHE A 4 -40.51 14.88 -1.87
C PHE A 4 -39.73 15.76 -2.85
N SER A 5 -39.73 17.08 -2.64
CA SER A 5 -38.84 18.00 -3.35
C SER A 5 -37.48 17.95 -2.67
N ASP A 6 -36.45 17.58 -3.45
CA ASP A 6 -35.01 17.62 -3.14
C ASP A 6 -34.35 16.31 -2.68
N ILE A 7 -34.76 15.15 -3.22
CA ILE A 7 -33.84 14.01 -3.26
C ILE A 7 -32.86 14.24 -4.42
N ASN A 8 -31.62 14.60 -4.10
CA ASN A 8 -30.53 14.65 -5.07
C ASN A 8 -30.16 13.21 -5.48
N ILE A 9 -30.76 12.75 -6.58
CA ILE A 9 -30.61 11.38 -7.10
C ILE A 9 -29.13 10.99 -7.28
N PRO A 10 -28.25 11.84 -7.85
CA PRO A 10 -26.80 11.60 -7.87
C PRO A 10 -26.17 11.31 -6.50
N GLU A 11 -26.43 12.11 -5.48
CA GLU A 11 -25.83 11.94 -4.14
C GLU A 11 -26.32 10.65 -3.48
N LEU A 12 -27.62 10.36 -3.56
CA LEU A 12 -28.19 9.11 -3.06
C LEU A 12 -27.60 7.89 -3.80
N LEU A 13 -27.41 8.02 -5.11
CA LEU A 13 -26.84 6.96 -5.94
C LEU A 13 -25.36 6.75 -5.62
N GLU A 14 -24.60 7.82 -5.38
CA GLU A 14 -23.21 7.76 -4.91
C GLU A 14 -23.09 7.01 -3.58
N GLN A 15 -24.00 7.25 -2.63
CA GLN A 15 -24.03 6.51 -1.37
C GLN A 15 -24.31 5.01 -1.59
N ILE A 16 -25.28 4.66 -2.43
CA ILE A 16 -25.60 3.26 -2.75
C ILE A 16 -24.40 2.58 -3.44
N LEU A 17 -23.79 3.25 -4.41
CA LEU A 17 -22.67 2.70 -5.18
C LEU A 17 -21.41 2.57 -4.32
N TYR A 18 -21.20 3.46 -3.34
CA TYR A 18 -20.15 3.30 -2.34
C TYR A 18 -20.33 2.00 -1.54
N PHE A 19 -21.54 1.70 -1.03
CA PHE A 19 -21.80 0.44 -0.34
C PHE A 19 -21.52 -0.78 -1.24
N LEU A 20 -21.94 -0.73 -2.51
CA LEU A 20 -21.66 -1.81 -3.47
C LEU A 20 -20.15 -1.93 -3.80
N ALA A 21 -19.40 -0.83 -3.78
CA ALA A 21 -17.94 -0.83 -3.96
C ALA A 21 -17.25 -1.56 -2.82
N VAL A 22 -17.66 -1.26 -1.58
CA VAL A 22 -17.16 -1.90 -0.36
C VAL A 22 -17.42 -3.41 -0.38
N GLU A 23 -18.59 -3.84 -0.84
CA GLU A 23 -18.96 -5.26 -0.95
C GLU A 23 -18.42 -5.98 -2.20
N LYS A 24 -17.60 -5.32 -3.03
CA LYS A 24 -17.09 -5.85 -4.31
C LYS A 24 -18.20 -6.26 -5.30
N SER A 25 -19.39 -5.68 -5.17
CA SER A 25 -20.58 -5.93 -5.98
C SER A 25 -20.96 -4.76 -6.90
N LEU A 26 -20.11 -3.73 -6.98
CA LEU A 26 -20.32 -2.54 -7.82
C LEU A 26 -20.35 -2.84 -9.32
N TYR A 27 -19.60 -3.83 -9.79
CA TYR A 27 -19.40 -4.02 -11.24
C TYR A 27 -20.70 -4.26 -12.02
N PRO A 28 -21.63 -5.15 -11.60
CA PRO A 28 -22.95 -5.27 -12.23
C PRO A 28 -23.77 -3.97 -12.23
N ALA A 29 -23.67 -3.17 -11.15
CA ALA A 29 -24.41 -1.94 -10.98
C ALA A 29 -24.02 -0.85 -12.01
N LEU A 30 -22.78 -0.87 -12.51
CA LEU A 30 -22.29 0.08 -13.51
C LEU A 30 -22.97 -0.07 -14.88
N PHE A 31 -23.57 -1.23 -15.17
CA PHE A 31 -24.25 -1.50 -16.44
C PHE A 31 -25.73 -1.17 -16.41
N ILE A 32 -26.27 -0.73 -15.27
CA ILE A 32 -27.70 -0.41 -15.12
C ILE A 32 -28.08 0.80 -15.99
N SER A 33 -27.28 1.86 -15.96
CA SER A 33 -27.48 3.02 -16.84
C SER A 33 -26.23 3.90 -16.94
N ARG A 34 -26.24 4.87 -17.86
CA ARG A 34 -25.17 5.86 -18.00
C ARG A 34 -24.98 6.70 -16.73
N LEU A 35 -26.04 6.95 -15.96
CA LEU A 35 -25.96 7.68 -14.70
C LEU A 35 -25.27 6.84 -13.63
N TRP A 36 -25.61 5.55 -13.53
CA TRP A 36 -24.95 4.61 -12.63
C TRP A 36 -23.48 4.43 -12.97
N TYR A 37 -23.13 4.34 -14.25
CA TYR A 37 -21.74 4.34 -14.67
C TYR A 37 -21.01 5.62 -14.26
N ARG A 38 -21.61 6.81 -14.47
CA ARG A 38 -20.98 8.09 -14.13
C ARG A 38 -20.78 8.26 -12.62
N CYS A 39 -21.79 7.93 -11.81
CA CYS A 39 -21.71 8.01 -10.35
C CYS A 39 -20.84 6.90 -9.76
N GLY A 40 -20.75 5.74 -10.41
CA GLY A 40 -20.04 4.57 -9.87
C GLY A 40 -18.59 4.45 -10.29
N ALA A 41 -18.23 4.92 -11.49
CA ALA A 41 -16.90 4.75 -12.03
C ALA A 41 -15.82 5.46 -11.19
N SER A 42 -16.14 6.61 -10.58
CA SER A 42 -15.23 7.33 -9.69
C SER A 42 -14.78 6.48 -8.49
N PHE A 43 -15.69 5.69 -7.90
CA PHE A 43 -15.38 4.80 -6.77
C PHE A 43 -14.48 3.63 -7.17
N LEU A 44 -14.64 3.09 -8.39
CA LEU A 44 -13.71 2.07 -8.89
C LEU A 44 -12.28 2.60 -9.03
N TRP A 45 -12.12 3.88 -9.35
CA TRP A 45 -10.82 4.52 -9.47
C TRP A 45 -10.24 4.97 -8.13
N GLU A 46 -11.06 5.09 -7.08
CA GLU A 46 -10.58 5.42 -5.74
C GLU A 46 -9.64 4.34 -5.18
N ARG A 47 -9.95 3.07 -5.47
CA ARG A 47 -9.26 1.89 -4.95
C ARG A 47 -8.87 0.90 -6.05
N ILE A 48 -7.58 0.89 -6.38
CA ILE A 48 -6.99 -0.01 -7.37
C ILE A 48 -6.27 -1.14 -6.65
N GLU A 49 -6.75 -2.37 -6.81
CA GLU A 49 -6.11 -3.59 -6.29
C GLU A 49 -5.67 -4.49 -7.45
N LEU A 50 -4.36 -4.65 -7.61
CA LEU A 50 -3.75 -5.57 -8.57
C LEU A 50 -3.13 -6.73 -7.78
N LYS A 51 -4.02 -7.60 -7.31
CA LYS A 51 -3.69 -8.75 -6.48
C LYS A 51 -3.54 -10.00 -7.33
N ARG A 52 -2.64 -10.88 -6.90
CA ARG A 52 -2.61 -12.27 -7.32
C ARG A 52 -3.94 -12.92 -6.93
N ASN A 53 -4.63 -13.54 -7.89
CA ASN A 53 -5.86 -14.28 -7.58
C ASN A 53 -5.47 -15.49 -6.74
N ASP A 54 -5.87 -15.50 -5.46
CA ASP A 54 -5.60 -16.57 -4.51
C ASP A 54 -6.12 -17.92 -5.03
N LEU A 55 -5.24 -18.70 -5.66
CA LEU A 55 -5.39 -20.15 -5.65
C LEU A 55 -4.93 -20.62 -4.27
N LYS A 56 -5.92 -20.86 -3.41
CA LYS A 56 -5.91 -21.55 -2.12
C LYS A 56 -4.55 -22.15 -1.73
N TYR A 57 -3.99 -21.61 -0.66
CA TYR A 57 -2.85 -22.16 0.08
C TYR A 57 -3.00 -23.67 0.30
N GLY A 58 -2.17 -24.44 -0.39
CA GLY A 58 -1.78 -25.79 0.00
C GLY A 58 -0.27 -25.78 0.18
N HIS A 59 0.20 -26.18 1.36
CA HIS A 59 1.60 -26.18 1.77
C HIS A 59 2.51 -26.94 0.81
N HIS A 60 3.15 -26.23 -0.12
CA HIS A 60 4.48 -26.50 -0.67
C HIS A 60 4.82 -25.31 -1.55
N PHE A 61 5.95 -24.64 -1.30
CA PHE A 61 6.58 -23.78 -2.30
C PHE A 61 7.21 -24.72 -3.33
N PRO A 62 6.65 -24.89 -4.54
CA PRO A 62 7.31 -25.67 -5.56
C PRO A 62 8.41 -24.78 -6.13
N ASP A 63 9.63 -25.30 -6.22
CA ASP A 63 10.80 -24.65 -6.86
C ASP A 63 10.62 -24.42 -8.38
N ASP A 64 9.39 -24.41 -8.88
CA ASP A 64 9.08 -24.35 -10.30
C ASP A 64 8.78 -22.92 -10.76
N TYR A 65 9.73 -22.36 -11.50
CA TYR A 65 9.69 -21.05 -12.17
C TYR A 65 8.45 -20.83 -13.04
N THR A 66 7.77 -21.90 -13.49
CA THR A 66 6.59 -21.81 -14.37
C THR A 66 5.32 -21.31 -13.66
N TYR A 67 5.22 -21.44 -12.34
CA TYR A 67 4.07 -20.95 -11.56
C TYR A 67 3.97 -19.41 -11.52
N TYR A 68 5.10 -18.73 -11.73
CA TYR A 68 5.19 -17.26 -11.68
C TYR A 68 4.65 -16.55 -12.93
N GLU A 69 4.31 -17.26 -14.02
CA GLU A 69 4.08 -16.61 -15.32
C GLU A 69 2.65 -16.10 -15.57
N ARG A 70 1.61 -16.76 -15.07
CA ARG A 70 0.20 -16.45 -15.45
C ARG A 70 -0.37 -15.19 -14.79
N ASP A 71 0.10 -14.81 -13.61
CA ASP A 71 -0.46 -13.70 -12.81
C ASP A 71 0.13 -12.32 -13.15
N ARG A 72 1.24 -12.28 -13.89
CA ARG A 72 1.88 -11.02 -14.30
C ARG A 72 1.03 -10.20 -15.29
N THR A 73 -0.09 -10.72 -15.79
CA THR A 73 -0.85 -10.12 -16.89
C THR A 73 -1.62 -8.86 -16.47
N GLN A 74 -2.22 -8.82 -15.28
CA GLN A 74 -2.98 -7.65 -14.82
C GLN A 74 -2.04 -6.46 -14.56
N CYS A 75 -0.97 -6.65 -13.78
CA CYS A 75 0.04 -5.62 -13.54
C CYS A 75 0.72 -5.17 -14.84
N LYS A 76 1.05 -6.08 -15.77
CA LYS A 76 1.59 -5.70 -17.09
C LYS A 76 0.63 -4.83 -17.90
N ARG A 77 -0.66 -5.18 -17.92
CA ARG A 77 -1.70 -4.38 -18.60
C ARG A 77 -1.86 -3.01 -17.96
N PHE A 78 -1.91 -2.96 -16.63
CA PHE A 78 -1.97 -1.70 -15.89
C PHE A 78 -0.78 -0.78 -16.18
N ILE A 79 0.45 -1.30 -16.10
CA ILE A 79 1.65 -0.53 -16.43
C ILE A 79 1.65 -0.08 -17.89
N LYS A 80 1.14 -0.91 -18.82
CA LYS A 80 0.97 -0.49 -20.21
C LYS A 80 0.01 0.70 -20.31
N LEU A 81 -1.14 0.63 -19.65
CA LEU A 81 -2.14 1.70 -19.61
C LEU A 81 -1.57 3.01 -19.03
N ILE A 82 -0.78 2.94 -17.94
CA ILE A 82 -0.16 4.13 -17.35
C ILE A 82 0.79 4.82 -18.34
N ASN A 83 1.49 4.06 -19.18
CA ASN A 83 2.43 4.59 -20.14
C ASN A 83 1.77 5.08 -21.45
N GLU A 84 0.44 4.98 -21.58
CA GLU A 84 -0.29 5.51 -22.72
C GLU A 84 -0.45 7.04 -22.61
N LYS A 85 -0.58 7.72 -23.75
CA LYS A 85 -0.62 9.20 -23.81
C LYS A 85 -1.86 9.82 -23.16
N HIS A 86 -2.90 9.04 -22.94
CA HIS A 86 -4.18 9.52 -22.42
C HIS A 86 -4.30 9.19 -20.94
N LYS A 87 -4.39 10.24 -20.11
CA LYS A 87 -4.65 10.09 -18.68
C LYS A 87 -6.04 9.46 -18.50
N PRO A 88 -6.18 8.34 -17.78
CA PRO A 88 -7.49 7.80 -17.46
C PRO A 88 -8.34 8.83 -16.69
N ALA A 89 -9.66 8.76 -16.86
CA ALA A 89 -10.57 9.56 -16.05
C ALA A 89 -10.43 9.14 -14.57
N TYR A 90 -10.60 10.09 -13.64
CA TYR A 90 -10.65 9.85 -12.19
C TYR A 90 -9.36 9.40 -11.49
N VAL A 91 -8.21 9.41 -12.15
CA VAL A 91 -6.90 9.11 -11.50
C VAL A 91 -6.56 10.02 -10.31
N SER A 92 -7.12 11.24 -10.28
CA SER A 92 -6.99 12.16 -9.15
C SER A 92 -7.80 11.71 -7.93
N ASN A 93 -8.77 10.81 -8.11
CA ASN A 93 -9.57 10.24 -7.02
C ASN A 93 -8.90 9.01 -6.40
N THR A 94 -7.90 8.43 -7.07
CA THR A 94 -7.19 7.26 -6.55
C THR A 94 -6.41 7.63 -5.30
N ILE A 95 -6.80 7.03 -4.19
CA ILE A 95 -6.13 7.16 -2.89
C ILE A 95 -5.53 5.83 -2.42
N HIS A 96 -5.98 4.71 -3.00
CA HIS A 96 -5.58 3.36 -2.59
C HIS A 96 -5.05 2.60 -3.79
N LEU A 97 -3.79 2.16 -3.71
CA LEU A 97 -3.12 1.38 -4.75
C LEU A 97 -2.39 0.18 -4.14
N GLU A 98 -2.74 -1.01 -4.62
CA GLU A 98 -2.04 -2.25 -4.29
C GLU A 98 -1.48 -2.88 -5.56
N ILE A 99 -0.17 -3.12 -5.60
CA ILE A 99 0.53 -3.84 -6.65
C ILE A 99 1.41 -4.89 -5.96
N THR A 100 0.83 -6.06 -5.70
CA THR A 100 1.47 -7.12 -4.93
C THR A 100 2.02 -8.22 -5.83
N PHE A 101 3.05 -8.95 -5.40
CA PHE A 101 3.63 -10.10 -6.13
C PHE A 101 4.13 -9.73 -7.54
N TYR A 102 4.55 -8.48 -7.77
CA TYR A 102 4.99 -8.01 -9.09
C TYR A 102 6.50 -7.79 -9.15
N HIS A 103 7.22 -8.86 -9.52
CA HIS A 103 8.69 -8.91 -9.47
C HIS A 103 9.42 -8.08 -10.52
N SER A 104 8.71 -7.21 -11.23
CA SER A 104 9.30 -6.31 -12.22
C SER A 104 8.85 -4.87 -11.99
N LEU A 105 8.44 -4.51 -10.78
CA LEU A 105 8.02 -3.18 -10.38
C LEU A 105 9.26 -2.27 -10.25
N SER A 106 9.89 -1.95 -11.38
CA SER A 106 11.13 -1.17 -11.38
C SER A 106 10.93 0.29 -10.97
N ASP A 107 12.01 0.97 -10.54
CA ASP A 107 11.94 2.39 -10.18
C ASP A 107 11.29 3.27 -11.26
N LYS A 108 11.56 2.96 -12.54
CA LYS A 108 10.94 3.66 -13.67
C LYS A 108 9.42 3.50 -13.70
N LYS A 109 8.91 2.29 -13.38
CA LYS A 109 7.47 2.02 -13.34
C LYS A 109 6.82 2.70 -12.14
N ILE A 110 7.48 2.68 -10.97
CA ILE A 110 6.99 3.41 -9.79
C ILE A 110 6.94 4.90 -10.09
N LYS A 111 7.96 5.47 -10.75
CA LYS A 111 7.91 6.88 -11.18
C LYS A 111 6.69 7.15 -12.07
N SER A 112 6.45 6.33 -13.10
CA SER A 112 5.26 6.50 -13.96
C SER A 112 3.94 6.39 -13.18
N ILE A 113 3.87 5.49 -12.19
CA ILE A 113 2.71 5.36 -11.30
C ILE A 113 2.52 6.66 -10.50
N VAL A 114 3.58 7.16 -9.87
CA VAL A 114 3.55 8.36 -9.03
C VAL A 114 3.18 9.60 -9.83
N ASP A 115 3.73 9.76 -11.04
CA ASP A 115 3.36 10.83 -11.95
C ASP A 115 1.85 10.78 -12.35
N MET A 116 1.25 9.58 -12.36
CA MET A 116 -0.14 9.36 -12.76
C MET A 116 -1.14 9.59 -11.61
N PHE A 117 -0.82 9.12 -10.41
CA PHE A 117 -1.71 9.06 -9.24
C PHE A 117 -1.18 9.93 -8.09
N PRO A 118 -1.46 11.25 -8.07
CA PRO A 118 -0.80 12.17 -7.14
C PRO A 118 -1.29 12.10 -5.68
N ASN A 119 -2.41 11.43 -5.41
CA ASN A 119 -3.14 11.54 -4.14
C ASN A 119 -3.16 10.26 -3.31
N ILE A 120 -2.16 9.38 -3.49
CA ILE A 120 -2.13 8.09 -2.78
C ILE A 120 -1.96 8.29 -1.27
N VAL A 121 -2.80 7.60 -0.51
CA VAL A 121 -2.83 7.52 0.96
C VAL A 121 -2.55 6.10 1.44
N HIS A 122 -2.87 5.09 0.64
CA HIS A 122 -2.62 3.68 0.91
C HIS A 122 -1.82 3.07 -0.25
N LEU A 123 -0.60 2.64 0.03
CA LEU A 123 0.30 2.04 -0.95
C LEU A 123 0.79 0.67 -0.49
N ASP A 124 0.44 -0.37 -1.23
CA ASP A 124 0.88 -1.74 -0.94
C ASP A 124 1.70 -2.32 -2.10
N PHE A 125 2.98 -2.60 -1.83
CA PHE A 125 3.91 -3.26 -2.74
C PHE A 125 4.41 -4.61 -2.20
N LYS A 126 3.62 -5.29 -1.37
CA LYS A 126 3.97 -6.60 -0.81
C LYS A 126 4.46 -7.57 -1.88
N ASP A 127 5.64 -8.15 -1.65
CA ASP A 127 6.25 -9.18 -2.52
C ASP A 127 6.47 -8.68 -3.97
N SER A 128 6.54 -7.36 -4.14
CA SER A 128 6.96 -6.74 -5.39
C SER A 128 8.43 -6.36 -5.28
N ILE A 129 9.19 -6.65 -6.34
CA ILE A 129 10.64 -6.39 -6.38
C ILE A 129 11.04 -5.66 -7.66
N GLY A 130 12.28 -5.16 -7.67
CA GLY A 130 12.87 -4.43 -8.80
C GLY A 130 13.03 -2.93 -8.56
N PHE A 131 12.60 -2.43 -7.40
CA PHE A 131 12.77 -1.05 -6.96
C PHE A 131 13.68 -0.96 -5.72
N GLY A 132 14.22 0.23 -5.47
CA GLY A 132 15.02 0.52 -4.26
C GLY A 132 14.79 1.95 -3.76
N ASP A 133 15.79 2.50 -3.06
CA ASP A 133 15.68 3.83 -2.42
C ASP A 133 15.25 4.96 -3.36
N LYS A 134 15.58 4.89 -4.66
CA LYS A 134 15.13 5.86 -5.67
C LYS A 134 13.61 5.98 -5.71
N SER A 135 12.91 4.85 -5.63
CA SER A 135 11.46 4.83 -5.58
C SER A 135 10.93 5.41 -4.27
N LEU A 136 11.58 5.11 -3.14
CA LEU A 136 11.19 5.66 -1.85
C LEU A 136 11.36 7.18 -1.79
N PHE A 137 12.42 7.74 -2.39
CA PHE A 137 12.58 9.20 -2.51
C PHE A 137 11.44 9.84 -3.31
N ILE A 138 11.08 9.25 -4.46
CA ILE A 138 9.98 9.76 -5.31
C ILE A 138 8.64 9.70 -4.56
N ILE A 139 8.38 8.60 -3.84
CA ILE A 139 7.18 8.43 -3.01
C ILE A 139 7.14 9.47 -1.89
N ALA A 140 8.27 9.67 -1.19
CA ALA A 140 8.39 10.65 -0.10
C ALA A 140 8.12 12.08 -0.56
N GLU A 141 8.56 12.44 -1.77
CA GLU A 141 8.31 13.76 -2.36
C GLU A 141 6.85 13.94 -2.81
N SER A 142 6.17 12.85 -3.18
CA SER A 142 4.87 12.92 -3.86
C SER A 142 3.67 12.67 -2.94
N TYR A 143 3.82 11.87 -1.89
CA TYR A 143 2.71 11.42 -1.03
C TYR A 143 2.89 11.85 0.44
N PRO A 144 2.86 13.16 0.76
CA PRO A 144 3.02 13.63 2.14
C PRO A 144 1.86 13.22 3.08
N ASN A 145 0.74 12.76 2.52
CA ASN A 145 -0.42 12.28 3.27
C ASN A 145 -0.52 10.74 3.33
N LEU A 146 0.56 10.01 2.99
CA LEU A 146 0.59 8.56 3.07
C LEU A 146 0.33 8.10 4.51
N ARG A 147 -0.62 7.17 4.67
CA ARG A 147 -1.03 6.59 5.96
C ARG A 147 -0.73 5.10 6.05
N TYR A 148 -0.73 4.40 4.91
CA TYR A 148 -0.43 2.97 4.86
C TYR A 148 0.67 2.73 3.83
N LEU A 149 1.73 2.05 4.27
CA LEU A 149 2.82 1.62 3.41
C LEU A 149 3.24 0.18 3.70
N ASN A 150 3.17 -0.66 2.68
CA ASN A 150 3.65 -2.05 2.76
C ASN A 150 4.79 -2.29 1.76
N LEU A 151 5.97 -2.58 2.29
CA LEU A 151 7.22 -2.84 1.58
C LEU A 151 7.76 -4.23 1.89
N TRP A 152 6.89 -5.17 2.27
CA TRP A 152 7.28 -6.56 2.57
C TRP A 152 8.16 -7.14 1.46
N ASP A 153 9.33 -7.68 1.84
CA ASP A 153 10.35 -8.27 0.96
C ASP A 153 10.96 -7.33 -0.10
N ALA A 154 10.98 -6.02 0.17
CA ALA A 154 11.63 -5.03 -0.69
C ALA A 154 13.17 -5.02 -0.51
N GLN A 155 13.85 -6.08 -0.94
CA GLN A 155 15.29 -6.33 -0.64
C GLN A 155 16.29 -5.21 -0.99
N ALA A 156 15.98 -4.36 -1.96
CA ALA A 156 16.88 -3.31 -2.43
C ALA A 156 16.67 -1.92 -1.77
N ILE A 157 15.78 -1.81 -0.78
CA ILE A 157 15.65 -0.58 0.04
C ILE A 157 16.63 -0.60 1.20
N THR A 158 17.03 0.57 1.68
CA THR A 158 17.91 0.74 2.85
C THR A 158 17.34 1.77 3.82
N ASP A 159 18.00 1.94 4.97
CA ASP A 159 17.66 3.01 5.92
C ASP A 159 17.58 4.40 5.25
N LYS A 160 18.33 4.66 4.18
CA LYS A 160 18.30 5.97 3.49
C LYS A 160 16.94 6.25 2.86
N GLY A 161 16.41 5.29 2.10
CA GLY A 161 15.10 5.43 1.46
C GLY A 161 13.98 5.44 2.48
N LEU A 162 14.06 4.59 3.51
CA LEU A 162 13.04 4.53 4.55
C LEU A 162 13.00 5.80 5.39
N CYS A 163 14.15 6.34 5.83
CA CYS A 163 14.22 7.63 6.52
C CYS A 163 13.62 8.79 5.70
N ALA A 164 13.76 8.79 4.37
CA ALA A 164 13.13 9.81 3.53
C ALA A 164 11.60 9.72 3.55
N ILE A 165 11.04 8.51 3.50
CA ILE A 165 9.60 8.28 3.68
C ILE A 165 9.17 8.81 5.05
N ILE A 166 9.86 8.42 6.12
CA ILE A 166 9.50 8.80 7.49
C ILE A 166 9.54 10.32 7.69
N GLY A 167 10.56 10.99 7.13
CA GLY A 167 10.71 12.44 7.24
C GLY A 167 9.56 13.22 6.59
N SER A 168 9.02 12.70 5.48
CA SER A 168 7.93 13.33 4.71
C SER A 168 6.53 12.86 5.12
N CYS A 169 6.33 11.56 5.30
CA CYS A 169 5.04 10.90 5.50
C CYS A 169 4.73 10.73 7.00
N ARG A 170 4.59 11.84 7.73
CA ARG A 170 4.44 11.81 9.20
C ARG A 170 3.09 11.30 9.72
N LYS A 171 2.12 11.10 8.82
CA LYS A 171 0.78 10.57 9.11
C LYS A 171 0.69 9.05 8.96
N LEU A 172 1.82 8.35 8.87
CA LEU A 172 1.85 6.90 8.77
C LEU A 172 1.18 6.25 9.99
N GLU A 173 0.20 5.39 9.70
CA GLU A 173 -0.56 4.59 10.65
C GLU A 173 -0.21 3.10 10.53
N TYR A 174 0.14 2.65 9.32
CA TYR A 174 0.58 1.29 9.05
C TYR A 174 1.90 1.32 8.29
N LEU A 175 2.87 0.55 8.78
CA LEU A 175 4.14 0.32 8.10
C LEU A 175 4.53 -1.17 8.18
N ASN A 176 4.83 -1.77 7.03
CA ASN A 176 5.38 -3.12 6.98
C ASN A 176 6.68 -3.13 6.17
N ILE A 177 7.76 -3.52 6.84
CA ILE A 177 9.12 -3.65 6.31
C ILE A 177 9.69 -5.05 6.62
N SER A 178 8.81 -6.02 6.90
CA SER A 178 9.24 -7.40 7.16
C SER A 178 10.04 -7.94 5.96
N TYR A 179 11.04 -8.77 6.25
CA TYR A 179 11.97 -9.33 5.27
C TYR A 179 12.86 -8.31 4.54
N CYS A 180 12.86 -7.03 4.92
CA CYS A 180 13.82 -6.06 4.37
C CYS A 180 15.18 -6.17 5.08
N GLU A 181 16.14 -6.86 4.47
CA GLU A 181 17.42 -7.22 5.11
C GLU A 181 18.37 -6.04 5.37
N ASN A 182 18.15 -4.89 4.72
CA ASN A 182 19.04 -3.72 4.76
C ASN A 182 18.50 -2.56 5.62
N ILE A 183 17.57 -2.86 6.53
CA ILE A 183 17.02 -1.92 7.52
C ILE A 183 17.58 -2.22 8.90
N SER A 184 17.92 -1.18 9.65
CA SER A 184 18.49 -1.27 11.00
C SER A 184 17.75 -0.39 12.01
N ASP A 185 18.21 -0.42 13.26
CA ASP A 185 17.80 0.50 14.32
C ASP A 185 17.75 1.98 13.90
N LYS A 186 18.58 2.39 12.94
CA LYS A 186 18.60 3.77 12.45
C LYS A 186 17.22 4.23 11.97
N SER A 187 16.55 3.43 11.14
CA SER A 187 15.22 3.79 10.66
C SER A 187 14.20 3.79 11.79
N LEU A 188 14.32 2.87 12.75
CA LEU A 188 13.38 2.77 13.87
C LEU A 188 13.46 3.96 14.82
N PHE A 189 14.66 4.49 15.08
CA PHE A 189 14.78 5.73 15.83
C PHE A 189 14.09 6.90 15.10
N GLU A 190 14.25 7.00 13.78
CA GLU A 190 13.57 8.03 12.97
C GLU A 190 12.04 7.86 13.01
N ILE A 191 11.53 6.62 12.96
CA ILE A 191 10.09 6.33 13.10
C ILE A 191 9.60 6.80 14.47
N ALA A 192 10.32 6.45 15.54
CA ALA A 192 9.95 6.84 16.90
C ALA A 192 9.90 8.37 17.08
N GLU A 193 10.72 9.13 16.34
CA GLU A 193 10.71 10.60 16.42
C GLU A 193 9.59 11.25 15.60
N ASN A 194 9.17 10.66 14.48
CA ASN A 194 8.32 11.32 13.49
C ASN A 194 6.91 10.72 13.29
N CYS A 195 6.70 9.43 13.56
CA CYS A 195 5.45 8.71 13.25
C CYS A 195 4.61 8.45 14.51
N ARG A 196 4.02 9.51 15.10
CA ARG A 196 3.22 9.39 16.33
C ARG A 196 1.84 8.75 16.13
N ASP A 197 1.36 8.72 14.90
CA ASP A 197 0.06 8.15 14.53
C ASP A 197 0.15 6.65 14.20
N LEU A 198 1.34 6.04 14.33
CA LEU A 198 1.56 4.64 14.01
C LEU A 198 0.71 3.73 14.90
N GLN A 199 -0.06 2.86 14.25
CA GLN A 199 -0.99 1.90 14.86
C GLN A 199 -0.53 0.46 14.64
N GLU A 200 0.07 0.18 13.49
CA GLU A 200 0.55 -1.15 13.12
C GLU A 200 1.95 -1.05 12.53
N PHE A 201 2.89 -1.81 13.11
CA PHE A 201 4.27 -1.84 12.63
C PHE A 201 4.81 -3.27 12.56
N HIS A 202 5.23 -3.68 11.37
CA HIS A 202 5.66 -5.04 11.10
C HIS A 202 7.10 -5.02 10.54
N PHE A 203 7.99 -5.76 11.20
CA PHE A 203 9.40 -5.92 10.80
C PHE A 203 9.91 -7.32 11.15
N ALA A 204 9.13 -8.34 10.82
CA ALA A 204 9.54 -9.73 10.96
C ALA A 204 10.82 -10.03 10.13
N GLU A 205 11.64 -10.97 10.62
CA GLU A 205 12.96 -11.33 10.05
C GLU A 205 13.94 -10.13 9.96
N ALA A 206 13.83 -9.16 10.87
CA ALA A 206 14.78 -8.04 10.91
C ALA A 206 16.03 -8.40 11.73
N TYR A 207 17.15 -8.61 11.04
CA TYR A 207 18.40 -9.06 11.66
C TYR A 207 19.21 -7.95 12.33
N TRP A 208 18.96 -6.69 12.00
CA TRP A 208 19.73 -5.53 12.47
C TRP A 208 18.95 -4.60 13.40
N ILE A 209 17.87 -5.11 13.98
CA ILE A 209 17.00 -4.40 14.92
C ILE A 209 17.22 -4.95 16.35
N THR A 210 17.34 -4.05 17.32
CA THR A 210 17.59 -4.38 18.74
C THR A 210 16.44 -3.93 19.65
N ASP A 211 16.38 -4.50 20.85
CA ASP A 211 15.38 -4.14 21.88
C ASP A 211 15.37 -2.64 22.21
N LYS A 212 16.50 -1.94 22.02
CA LYS A 212 16.62 -0.51 22.30
C LYS A 212 15.72 0.31 21.38
N SER A 213 15.77 0.08 20.07
CA SER A 213 14.94 0.81 19.11
C SER A 213 13.47 0.44 19.24
N ILE A 214 13.17 -0.83 19.55
CA ILE A 214 11.80 -1.28 19.83
C ILE A 214 11.24 -0.58 21.06
N SER A 215 12.02 -0.47 22.13
CA SER A 215 11.62 0.28 23.33
C SER A 215 11.33 1.75 23.00
N CYS A 216 12.11 2.37 22.10
CA CYS A 216 11.83 3.73 21.62
C CYS A 216 10.49 3.81 20.87
N ILE A 217 10.19 2.86 19.99
CA ILE A 217 8.90 2.79 19.28
C ILE A 217 7.73 2.67 20.28
N LEU A 218 7.82 1.73 21.23
CA LEU A 218 6.77 1.51 22.22
C LEU A 218 6.50 2.74 23.10
N ASN A 219 7.53 3.52 23.40
CA ASN A 219 7.40 4.74 24.21
C ASN A 219 6.93 5.96 23.41
N SER A 220 7.19 6.02 22.10
CA SER A 220 6.92 7.19 21.27
C SER A 220 5.64 7.10 20.43
N CYS A 221 5.11 5.90 20.20
CA CYS A 221 3.91 5.66 19.38
C CYS A 221 2.73 5.24 20.28
N PRO A 222 1.99 6.20 20.89
CA PRO A 222 0.95 5.89 21.88
C PRO A 222 -0.28 5.17 21.29
N ASN A 223 -0.45 5.22 19.97
CA ASN A 223 -1.56 4.59 19.25
C ASN A 223 -1.22 3.18 18.75
N LEU A 224 -0.01 2.67 19.01
CA LEU A 224 0.44 1.38 18.51
C LEU A 224 -0.36 0.25 19.16
N ARG A 225 -0.96 -0.60 18.31
CA ARG A 225 -1.82 -1.73 18.70
C ARG A 225 -1.25 -3.06 18.25
N ASN A 226 -0.62 -3.09 17.06
CA ASN A 226 -0.02 -4.30 16.50
C ASN A 226 1.46 -4.06 16.23
N LEU A 227 2.30 -4.95 16.76
CA LEU A 227 3.74 -4.96 16.55
C LEU A 227 4.17 -6.40 16.20
N ASP A 228 4.62 -6.62 14.97
CA ASP A 228 5.10 -7.93 14.52
C ASP A 228 6.63 -7.95 14.42
N ILE A 229 7.24 -8.73 15.29
CA ILE A 229 8.68 -8.92 15.47
C ILE A 229 9.12 -10.37 15.21
N SER A 230 8.26 -11.17 14.59
CA SER A 230 8.46 -12.61 14.43
C SER A 230 9.78 -12.93 13.73
N TYR A 231 10.49 -13.95 14.21
CA TYR A 231 11.75 -14.47 13.63
C TYR A 231 12.94 -13.49 13.60
N SER A 232 12.85 -12.32 14.25
CA SER A 232 13.96 -11.37 14.37
C SER A 232 15.02 -11.86 15.37
N LYS A 233 16.23 -12.18 14.88
CA LYS A 233 17.30 -12.83 15.67
C LYS A 233 18.12 -11.88 16.57
N GLY A 234 18.02 -10.56 16.36
CA GLY A 234 18.79 -9.55 17.09
C GLY A 234 18.23 -9.18 18.48
N MET A 235 17.11 -9.77 18.88
CA MET A 235 16.39 -9.41 20.10
C MET A 235 16.90 -10.18 21.31
N SER A 236 17.20 -9.47 22.40
CA SER A 236 17.39 -10.12 23.69
C SER A 236 16.03 -10.47 24.28
N LYS A 237 15.95 -11.50 25.13
CA LYS A 237 14.69 -12.04 25.68
C LYS A 237 13.88 -11.06 26.55
N MET A 238 14.19 -9.76 26.56
CA MET A 238 13.55 -8.77 27.44
C MET A 238 12.14 -8.36 27.01
N LEU A 239 11.76 -8.58 25.75
CA LEU A 239 10.46 -8.12 25.22
C LEU A 239 9.43 -9.23 24.99
N VAL A 240 9.72 -10.47 25.41
CA VAL A 240 8.70 -11.53 25.47
C VAL A 240 8.09 -11.52 26.87
N CYS A 241 7.17 -10.58 27.11
CA CYS A 241 6.25 -10.62 28.25
C CYS A 241 4.85 -10.94 27.73
#